data_AF-A0A0H3JG73-F1
#
_entry.id   AF-A0A0H3JG73-F1
#
_cell.length_a   1.000
_cell.length_b   1.000
_cell.length_c   1.000
_cell.angle_alpha   90.00
_cell.angle_beta   90.00
_cell.angle_gamma   90.00
#
_symmetry.space_group_name_H-M   'P 1'
#
loop_
_entity.id
_entity.type
_entity.pdbx_description
1 polymer ?
#
loop_
_entity_poly.entity_id
_entity_poly.type
_entity_poly.pdbx_seq_one_letter_code
_entity_poly.pdbx_strand_id
1 'polypeptide(L)' 'MSDPFGTNTWFYVFRQQPGHEGVTQQTLTLTFNSSGVLTNIDNKPALSGN' A
#
# COMPACT_ATOMS: atom_id res chain seq x y z
N MET A 1 -24.31 -1.18 -1.68
CA MET A 1 -23.21 -1.74 -2.49
C MET A 1 -22.12 -0.69 -2.50
N SER A 2 -21.03 -0.89 -1.74
CA SER A 2 -19.95 0.10 -1.66
C SER A 2 -19.12 -0.01 -2.93
N ASP A 3 -19.05 1.06 -3.70
CA ASP A 3 -18.21 1.10 -4.90
C ASP A 3 -16.73 0.96 -4.49
N PRO A 4 -16.02 -0.07 -4.99
CA PRO A 4 -14.63 -0.34 -4.60
C PRO A 4 -13.61 0.57 -5.29
N PHE A 5 -14.04 1.42 -6.24
CA PHE A 5 -13.15 2.31 -7.01
C PHE A 5 -13.22 3.77 -6.56
N GLY A 6 -14.21 4.15 -5.75
CA GLY A 6 -14.44 5.52 -5.28
C GLY A 6 -13.65 5.93 -4.04
N THR A 7 -12.85 5.04 -3.46
CA THR A 7 -11.96 5.41 -2.35
C THR A 7 -10.69 6.04 -2.90
N ASN A 8 -10.35 7.26 -2.44
CA ASN A 8 -9.10 7.94 -2.72
C ASN A 8 -7.92 7.23 -2.02
N THR A 9 -7.68 5.97 -2.39
CA THR A 9 -6.68 5.09 -1.79
C THR A 9 -5.75 4.59 -2.88
N TRP A 10 -4.46 4.82 -2.72
CA TRP A 10 -3.43 4.41 -3.66
C TRP A 10 -2.67 3.23 -3.05
N PHE A 11 -2.58 2.15 -3.83
CA PHE A 11 -1.87 0.94 -3.44
C PHE A 11 -0.57 0.82 -4.23
N TYR A 12 0.55 0.87 -3.53
CA TYR A 12 1.87 0.60 -4.08
C TYR A 12 2.33 -0.77 -3.59
N VAL A 13 2.37 -1.76 -4.49
CA VAL A 13 2.75 -3.14 -4.16
C VAL A 13 4.12 -3.44 -4.76
N PHE A 14 5.12 -3.56 -3.90
CA PHE A 14 6.46 -4.02 -4.24
C PHE A 14 6.53 -5.51 -3.97
N ARG A 15 6.43 -6.31 -5.03
CA ARG A 15 6.46 -7.77 -4.93
C ARG A 15 7.66 -8.31 -5.70
N GLN A 16 8.45 -9.16 -5.04
CA GLN A 16 9.58 -9.85 -5.65
C GLN A 16 9.38 -11.35 -5.50
N GLN A 17 9.73 -12.09 -6.54
CA GLN A 17 9.78 -13.54 -6.51
C GLN A 17 11.03 -14.00 -7.27
N PRO A 18 12.17 -14.10 -6.58
CA PRO A 18 13.37 -14.70 -7.15
C PRO A 18 13.13 -16.18 -7.47
N GLY A 19 13.84 -16.70 -8.47
CA GLY A 19 13.71 -18.10 -8.86
C GLY A 19 14.12 -19.05 -7.73
N HIS A 20 13.29 -20.05 -7.44
CA HIS A 20 13.47 -21.01 -6.33
C HIS A 20 13.42 -20.42 -4.90
N GLU A 21 13.08 -19.14 -4.75
CA GLU A 21 12.90 -18.51 -3.43
C GLU A 21 11.41 -18.21 -3.14
N GLY A 22 11.12 -17.89 -1.88
CA GLY A 22 9.79 -17.45 -1.46
C GLY A 22 9.44 -16.07 -2.02
N VAL A 23 8.13 -15.79 -2.08
CA VAL A 23 7.63 -14.46 -2.44
C VAL A 23 7.89 -13.49 -1.30
N THR A 24 8.47 -12.34 -1.60
CA THR A 24 8.54 -11.20 -0.68
C THR A 24 7.61 -10.10 -1.19
N GLN A 25 6.93 -9.42 -0.26
CA GLN A 25 6.02 -8.34 -0.59
C GLN A 25 6.09 -7.24 0.46
N GLN A 26 6.18 -6.00 -0.02
CA GLN A 26 5.94 -4.80 0.74
C GLN A 26 4.80 -4.02 0.08
N THR A 27 3.83 -3.60 0.89
CA THR A 27 2.64 -2.86 0.44
C THR A 27 2.60 -1.53 1.16
N LEU A 28 2.55 -0.45 0.40
CA LEU A 28 2.33 0.90 0.89
C LEU A 28 0.94 1.35 0.42
N THR A 29 0.06 1.59 1.39
CA THR A 29 -1.30 2.08 1.18
C THR A 29 -1.35 3.54 1.61
N LEU A 30 -1.70 4.42 0.67
CA LEU A 30 -1.87 5.84 0.92
C LEU A 30 -3.35 6.17 0.82
N THR A 31 -3.92 6.83 1.83
CA THR A 31 -5.31 7.30 1.77
C THR A 31 -5.32 8.81 1.73
N PHE A 32 -6.12 9.37 0.83
CA PHE A 32 -6.31 10.80 0.67
C PHE A 32 -7.75 11.17 1.03
N ASN A 33 -7.96 12.43 1.44
CA ASN A 33 -9.31 12.98 1.58
C ASN A 33 -9.89 13.40 0.21
N SER A 34 -11.11 13.92 0.22
CA SER A 34 -11.81 14.39 -0.99
C SER A 34 -11.11 15.54 -1.72
N SER A 35 -10.25 16.30 -1.02
CA SER A 35 -9.45 17.39 -1.59
C SER A 35 -8.10 16.90 -2.18
N GLY A 36 -7.84 15.59 -2.19
CA GLY A 36 -6.58 15.03 -2.69
C GLY A 36 -5.40 15.19 -1.74
N VAL A 37 -5.64 15.50 -0.45
CA VAL A 37 -4.58 15.63 0.56
C VAL A 37 -4.39 14.29 1.26
N LEU A 38 -3.13 13.87 1.41
CA LEU A 38 -2.75 12.62 2.07
C LEU A 38 -3.12 12.68 3.56
N THR A 39 -3.92 11.71 4.02
CA THR A 39 -4.40 11.62 5.41
C THR A 39 -3.93 10.37 6.13
N ASN A 40 -3.55 9.31 5.41
CA ASN A 40 -3.03 8.09 6.02
C ASN A 40 -1.90 7.46 5.19
N ILE A 41 -0.93 6.89 5.89
CA ILE A 41 0.17 6.12 5.32
C ILE A 41 0.25 4.80 6.10
N ASP A 42 -0.05 3.70 5.44
CA ASP A 42 0.05 2.34 5.98
C ASP A 42 1.10 1.57 5.18
N ASN A 43 2.23 1.24 5.81
CA ASN A 43 3.30 0.45 5.21
C ASN A 43 3.37 -0.93 5.87
N LYS A 44 3.32 -1.98 5.06
CA LYS A 44 3.36 -3.37 5.50
C LYS A 44 4.43 -4.15 4.72
N PRO A 45 5.43 -4.76 5.37
CA PRO A 45 5.70 -4.69 6.82
C PRO A 45 6.06 -3.27 7.24
N ALA A 46 5.84 -2.96 8.53
CA ALA A 46 6.18 -1.66 9.08
C ALA A 46 7.68 -1.40 8.90
N LEU A 47 8.03 -0.15 8.60
CA LEU A 47 9.43 0.26 8.54
C LEU A 47 10.04 0.06 9.93
N SER A 48 11.10 -0.75 10.03
CA SER A 48 11.90 -0.80 11.25
C SER A 48 12.61 0.55 11.39
N GLY A 49 12.31 1.30 12.45
CA GLY A 49 13.10 2.49 12.80
C GLY A 49 14.53 2.06 13.12
N ASN A 50 15.52 2.75 12.55
CA ASN A 50 16.92 2.61 12.92
C ASN A 50 17.22 3.33 14.25
#